data_AF-A0A9X3JZY0-F1
#
_entry.id   AF-A0A9X3JZY0-F1
#
_cell.length_a   1.000
_cell.length_b   1.000
_cell.length_c   1.000
_cell.angle_alpha   90.00
_cell.angle_beta   90.00
_cell.angle_gamma   90.00
#
_symmetry.space_group_name_H-M   'P 1'
#
loop_
_entity.id
_entity.type
_entity.pdbx_description
1 polymer ?
#
loop_
_entity_poly.entity_id
_entity_poly.type
_entity_poly.pdbx_seq_one_letter_code
_entity_poly.pdbx_strand_id
1 'polypeptide(L)'
;MSDDAPPWTWSQTRQRLRADRARVRQYCAPEADGIGVYLHPAFVCVLLHRLSHHCHRRGHRWLARLWWHLNTMASGADISAPADLGAGLLIPNPMGVAIAGRAGRNLTVMAGSGLGGELGRREDVGAGPGLPWLGDDVWIEARSGVMGPVRVGDRARIRTGLPVASDVPDDTDVRWPPPTITERAAAPAGESSVSRRAAPKANSPAARSAEGISVSRRAAPKANSPVARSAEGIAVSRRAAPKANSPAARSAEGIPVSRRAAPKANSPVARSAEGNLVSGPRLVCVCRREHGWSPVWRAVHADVTRFLNKSPENQAVGDTLRSRTGALLTPQLLCLLFYRIAHRLQVAGWPRLAGAVVRANALVHRVHISADSCIGPGCLLPHPAGLVFVGHAGAQLTLYSMAVCCPSGPVPLAPADRGPHLGERVSVGVHAVLMGPLQVGDDTLIGPCLKVGQSLPANVMVLARGWRARMHARAHADAQPLREADR
;
A
#
# COMPACT_ATOMS: atom_id res chain seq x y z
N MET A 1 -33.43 -12.81 2.96
CA MET A 1 -33.15 -14.19 2.52
C MET A 1 -33.56 -14.29 1.06
N SER A 2 -32.58 -14.45 0.17
CA SER A 2 -32.74 -15.32 -1.00
C SER A 2 -31.55 -16.28 -0.95
N ASP A 3 -31.70 -17.25 -0.05
CA ASP A 3 -30.80 -18.40 0.10
C ASP A 3 -31.01 -19.46 -1.00
N ASP A 4 -31.77 -19.11 -2.06
CA ASP A 4 -32.31 -20.04 -3.07
C ASP A 4 -31.29 -20.54 -4.10
N ALA A 5 -30.07 -20.00 -4.11
CA ALA A 5 -29.00 -20.60 -4.91
C ALA A 5 -28.52 -21.90 -4.21
N PRO A 6 -28.57 -23.07 -4.85
CA PRO A 6 -28.10 -24.30 -4.22
C PRO A 6 -26.66 -24.13 -3.70
N PRO A 7 -26.33 -24.69 -2.52
CA PRO A 7 -25.00 -24.58 -1.95
C PRO A 7 -23.98 -25.12 -2.95
N TRP A 8 -22.85 -24.44 -3.10
CA TRP A 8 -21.85 -24.83 -4.08
C TRP A 8 -21.45 -26.29 -3.89
N THR A 9 -21.46 -27.08 -4.95
CA THR A 9 -20.88 -28.41 -4.91
C THR A 9 -19.38 -28.31 -4.65
N TRP A 10 -18.77 -29.38 -4.13
CA TRP A 10 -17.32 -29.38 -3.95
C TRP A 10 -16.55 -29.24 -5.28
N SER A 11 -17.12 -29.73 -6.39
CA SER A 11 -16.56 -29.52 -7.72
C SER A 11 -16.55 -28.03 -8.12
N GLN A 12 -17.63 -27.30 -7.83
CA GLN A 12 -17.72 -25.85 -8.04
C GLN A 12 -16.75 -25.06 -7.14
N THR A 13 -16.57 -25.47 -5.88
CA THR A 13 -15.55 -24.87 -4.99
C THR A 13 -14.14 -25.13 -5.51
N ARG A 14 -13.84 -26.36 -5.95
CA ARG A 14 -12.55 -26.72 -6.56
C ARG A 14 -12.28 -25.92 -7.84
N GLN A 15 -13.29 -25.68 -8.67
CA GLN A 15 -13.15 -24.88 -9.88
C GLN A 15 -12.78 -23.43 -9.55
N ARG A 16 -13.45 -22.81 -8.57
CA ARG A 16 -13.11 -21.47 -8.07
C ARG A 16 -11.68 -21.43 -7.55
N LEU A 17 -11.29 -22.38 -6.69
CA LEU A 17 -9.92 -22.49 -6.17
C LEU A 17 -8.87 -22.60 -7.29
N ARG A 18 -9.16 -23.32 -8.38
CA ARG A 18 -8.26 -23.40 -9.54
C ARG A 18 -8.10 -22.03 -10.22
N ALA A 19 -9.18 -21.29 -10.39
CA ALA A 19 -9.14 -19.93 -10.94
C ALA A 19 -8.40 -18.95 -10.02
N ASP A 20 -8.66 -19.00 -8.72
CA ASP A 20 -7.98 -18.19 -7.70
C ASP A 20 -6.46 -18.50 -7.71
N ARG A 21 -6.09 -19.79 -7.72
CA ARG A 21 -4.68 -20.24 -7.79
C ARG A 21 -3.99 -19.74 -9.06
N ALA A 22 -4.69 -19.77 -10.21
CA ALA A 22 -4.14 -19.32 -11.48
C ALA A 22 -3.79 -17.82 -11.42
N ARG A 23 -4.67 -16.99 -10.86
CA ARG A 23 -4.40 -15.55 -10.66
C ARG A 23 -3.25 -15.32 -9.66
N VAL A 24 -3.22 -16.03 -8.53
CA VAL A 24 -2.10 -15.89 -7.57
C VAL A 24 -0.77 -16.25 -8.22
N ARG A 25 -0.72 -17.36 -8.97
CA ARG A 25 0.48 -17.75 -9.72
C ARG A 25 0.88 -16.67 -10.73
N GLN A 26 -0.09 -16.13 -11.48
CA GLN A 26 0.19 -15.12 -12.49
C GLN A 26 0.73 -13.81 -11.90
N TYR A 27 0.16 -13.35 -10.79
CA TYR A 27 0.38 -11.97 -10.31
C TYR A 27 1.27 -11.86 -9.06
N CYS A 28 1.25 -12.86 -8.19
CA CYS A 28 2.00 -12.81 -6.92
C CYS A 28 3.22 -13.73 -6.91
N ALA A 29 3.13 -14.85 -7.61
CA ALA A 29 4.13 -15.92 -7.53
C ALA A 29 4.45 -16.55 -8.90
N PRO A 30 4.88 -15.74 -9.91
CA PRO A 30 5.12 -16.23 -11.27
C PRO A 30 6.24 -17.27 -11.35
N GLU A 31 7.25 -17.15 -10.48
CA GLU A 31 8.42 -18.03 -10.41
C GLU A 31 8.25 -19.18 -9.41
N ALA A 32 7.15 -19.22 -8.67
CA ALA A 32 6.93 -20.28 -7.71
C ALA A 32 6.64 -21.61 -8.41
N ASP A 33 7.24 -22.67 -7.90
CA ASP A 33 6.91 -24.04 -8.26
C ASP A 33 5.46 -24.38 -7.86
N GLY A 34 4.97 -25.54 -8.32
CA GLY A 34 3.57 -25.93 -8.10
C GLY A 34 3.15 -25.88 -6.63
N ILE A 35 4.04 -26.23 -5.70
CA ILE A 35 3.79 -26.22 -4.25
C ILE A 35 3.91 -24.81 -3.65
N GLY A 36 4.86 -23.99 -4.09
CA GLY A 36 5.09 -22.65 -3.56
C GLY A 36 3.86 -21.73 -3.62
N VAL A 37 3.03 -21.88 -4.65
CA VAL A 37 1.76 -21.14 -4.77
C VAL A 37 0.79 -21.51 -3.65
N TYR A 38 0.74 -22.77 -3.20
CA TYR A 38 -0.17 -23.21 -2.13
C TYR A 38 0.20 -22.63 -0.76
N LEU A 39 1.47 -22.31 -0.56
CA LEU A 39 1.98 -21.75 0.69
C LEU A 39 1.99 -20.21 0.68
N HIS A 40 1.71 -19.59 -0.48
CA HIS A 40 1.70 -18.15 -0.63
C HIS A 40 0.56 -17.52 0.19
N PRO A 41 0.80 -16.45 0.98
CA PRO A 41 -0.23 -15.83 1.83
C PRO A 41 -1.50 -15.45 1.07
N ALA A 42 -1.35 -14.90 -0.14
CA ALA A 42 -2.47 -14.58 -1.02
C ALA A 42 -3.37 -15.78 -1.33
N PHE A 43 -2.79 -16.97 -1.60
CA PHE A 43 -3.59 -18.15 -1.89
C PHE A 43 -4.15 -18.78 -0.61
N VAL A 44 -3.38 -18.85 0.47
CA VAL A 44 -3.85 -19.37 1.77
C VAL A 44 -5.08 -18.58 2.24
N CYS A 45 -5.07 -17.26 2.08
CA CYS A 45 -6.20 -16.39 2.40
C CYS A 45 -7.47 -16.80 1.65
N VAL A 46 -7.39 -16.91 0.33
CA VAL A 46 -8.53 -17.26 -0.52
C VAL A 46 -8.97 -18.71 -0.27
N LEU A 47 -8.02 -19.64 -0.10
CA LEU A 47 -8.30 -21.05 0.21
C LEU A 47 -9.14 -21.20 1.47
N LEU A 48 -8.70 -20.59 2.58
CA LEU A 48 -9.41 -20.68 3.86
C LEU A 48 -10.79 -20.02 3.79
N HIS A 49 -10.92 -18.91 3.06
CA HIS A 49 -12.23 -18.33 2.77
C HIS A 49 -13.13 -19.30 1.97
N ARG A 50 -12.64 -19.93 0.89
CA ARG A 50 -13.44 -20.89 0.10
C ARG A 50 -13.91 -22.07 0.95
N LEU A 51 -13.07 -22.58 1.85
CA LEU A 51 -13.43 -23.63 2.80
C LEU A 51 -14.49 -23.14 3.80
N SER A 52 -14.27 -21.95 4.38
CA SER A 52 -15.22 -21.31 5.30
C SER A 52 -16.59 -21.12 4.65
N HIS A 53 -16.63 -20.54 3.46
CA HIS A 53 -17.86 -20.31 2.69
C HIS A 53 -18.54 -21.63 2.30
N HIS A 54 -17.77 -22.64 1.86
CA HIS A 54 -18.33 -23.95 1.52
C HIS A 54 -19.03 -24.61 2.72
N CYS A 55 -18.39 -24.59 3.91
CA CYS A 55 -18.98 -25.07 5.15
C CYS A 55 -20.22 -24.24 5.54
N HIS A 56 -20.14 -22.91 5.36
CA HIS A 56 -21.23 -21.99 5.66
C HIS A 56 -22.48 -22.31 4.83
N ARG A 57 -22.34 -22.45 3.50
CA ARG A 57 -23.45 -22.76 2.58
C ARG A 57 -24.09 -24.14 2.85
N ARG A 58 -23.34 -25.09 3.41
CA ARG A 58 -23.86 -26.42 3.83
C ARG A 58 -24.50 -26.44 5.22
N GLY A 59 -24.56 -25.30 5.92
CA GLY A 59 -25.11 -25.23 7.27
C GLY A 59 -24.14 -25.63 8.39
N HIS A 60 -22.89 -26.02 8.08
CA HIS A 60 -21.85 -26.32 9.09
C HIS A 60 -21.24 -25.03 9.66
N ARG A 61 -22.04 -24.27 10.43
CA ARG A 61 -21.69 -22.92 10.92
C ARG A 61 -20.45 -22.91 11.83
N TRP A 62 -20.29 -23.92 12.69
CA TRP A 62 -19.11 -24.02 13.57
C TRP A 62 -17.82 -24.19 12.75
N LEU A 63 -17.82 -25.10 11.78
CA LEU A 63 -16.65 -25.34 10.93
C LEU A 63 -16.33 -24.13 10.05
N ALA A 64 -17.37 -23.43 9.57
CA ALA A 64 -17.20 -22.16 8.86
C ALA A 64 -16.49 -21.10 9.72
N ARG A 65 -16.88 -20.96 10.99
CA ARG A 65 -16.23 -20.05 11.95
C ARG A 65 -14.79 -20.47 12.25
N LEU A 66 -14.53 -21.77 12.41
CA LEU A 66 -13.16 -22.27 12.60
C LEU A 66 -12.26 -21.86 11.43
N TRP A 67 -12.68 -22.14 10.19
CA TRP A 67 -11.93 -21.73 8.99
C TRP A 67 -11.75 -20.22 8.87
N TRP A 68 -12.78 -19.45 9.27
CA TRP A 68 -12.71 -17.99 9.30
C TRP A 68 -11.67 -17.48 10.31
N HIS A 69 -11.69 -17.98 11.55
CA HIS A 69 -10.68 -17.64 12.55
C HIS A 69 -9.26 -18.03 12.10
N LEU A 70 -9.10 -19.22 11.53
CA LEU A 70 -7.82 -19.65 10.96
C LEU A 70 -7.38 -18.72 9.83
N ASN A 71 -8.31 -18.23 9.00
CA ASN A 71 -7.99 -17.24 7.97
C ASN A 71 -7.49 -15.93 8.57
N THR A 72 -8.20 -15.36 9.55
CA THR A 72 -7.82 -14.12 10.23
C THR A 72 -6.48 -14.24 10.95
N MET A 73 -6.20 -15.40 11.55
CA MET A 73 -4.92 -15.67 12.19
C MET A 73 -3.78 -15.82 11.17
N ALA A 74 -3.99 -16.62 10.12
CA ALA A 74 -2.92 -16.99 9.18
C ALA A 74 -2.63 -15.92 8.12
N SER A 75 -3.64 -15.15 7.70
CA SER A 75 -3.50 -14.16 6.62
C SER A 75 -3.65 -12.71 7.08
N GLY A 76 -4.26 -12.47 8.25
CA GLY A 76 -4.59 -11.12 8.69
C GLY A 76 -5.75 -10.46 7.92
N ALA A 77 -6.41 -11.20 7.02
CA ALA A 77 -7.66 -10.78 6.39
C ALA A 77 -8.88 -11.32 7.15
N ASP A 78 -9.88 -10.47 7.29
CA ASP A 78 -11.20 -10.82 7.80
C ASP A 78 -12.18 -10.95 6.63
N ILE A 79 -12.38 -12.16 6.12
CA ILE A 79 -13.35 -12.42 5.05
C ILE A 79 -14.49 -13.23 5.64
N SER A 80 -15.65 -12.59 5.77
CA SER A 80 -16.82 -13.20 6.39
C SER A 80 -17.23 -14.49 5.66
N ALA A 81 -17.61 -15.51 6.43
CA ALA A 81 -18.06 -16.79 5.89
C ALA A 81 -19.24 -16.70 4.91
N PRO A 82 -20.24 -15.79 5.11
CA PRO A 82 -21.33 -15.62 4.16
C PRO A 82 -20.93 -14.93 2.85
N ALA A 83 -19.78 -14.23 2.78
CA ALA A 83 -19.42 -13.43 1.61
C ALA A 83 -19.42 -14.30 0.33
N ASP A 84 -20.21 -13.89 -0.67
CA ASP A 84 -20.33 -14.57 -1.95
C ASP A 84 -19.38 -13.93 -2.96
N LEU A 85 -18.21 -14.53 -3.14
CA LEU A 85 -17.18 -14.03 -4.03
C LEU A 85 -17.06 -14.92 -5.27
N GLY A 86 -17.09 -14.33 -6.46
CA GLY A 86 -16.94 -15.04 -7.73
C GLY A 86 -15.57 -15.73 -7.89
N ALA A 87 -15.40 -16.50 -8.97
CA ALA A 87 -14.15 -17.18 -9.28
C ALA A 87 -13.04 -16.19 -9.64
N GLY A 88 -11.79 -16.51 -9.31
CA GLY A 88 -10.65 -15.65 -9.63
C GLY A 88 -10.48 -14.52 -8.61
N LEU A 89 -10.76 -14.74 -7.34
CA LEU A 89 -10.46 -13.76 -6.29
C LEU A 89 -8.94 -13.62 -6.13
N LEU A 90 -8.44 -12.38 -6.10
CA LEU A 90 -7.03 -12.07 -5.87
C LEU A 90 -6.87 -11.07 -4.73
N ILE A 91 -6.16 -11.50 -3.68
CA ILE A 91 -5.79 -10.65 -2.53
C ILE A 91 -4.27 -10.75 -2.34
N PRO A 92 -3.46 -9.94 -3.03
CA PRO A 92 -2.00 -10.10 -3.06
C PRO A 92 -1.37 -9.94 -1.66
N ASN A 93 -1.88 -8.98 -0.89
CA ASN A 93 -1.42 -8.66 0.45
C ASN A 93 -2.63 -8.62 1.39
N PRO A 94 -2.99 -9.76 2.02
CA PRO A 94 -4.23 -9.89 2.80
C PRO A 94 -4.27 -9.08 4.11
N MET A 95 -3.15 -8.52 4.55
CA MET A 95 -3.08 -7.78 5.82
C MET A 95 -4.08 -6.62 5.87
N GLY A 96 -4.96 -6.66 6.88
CA GLY A 96 -5.94 -5.60 7.14
C GLY A 96 -7.09 -5.55 6.13
N VAL A 97 -7.24 -6.58 5.27
CA VAL A 97 -8.37 -6.68 4.35
C VAL A 97 -9.60 -7.15 5.11
N ALA A 98 -10.74 -6.49 4.91
CA ALA A 98 -12.02 -6.90 5.49
C ALA A 98 -13.10 -7.02 4.42
N ILE A 99 -13.75 -8.17 4.25
CA ILE A 99 -14.72 -8.40 3.17
C ILE A 99 -16.02 -9.02 3.70
N ALA A 100 -17.10 -8.28 3.52
CA ALA A 100 -18.48 -8.72 3.63
C ALA A 100 -19.30 -8.26 2.41
N GLY A 101 -20.30 -9.05 2.04
CA GLY A 101 -21.16 -8.78 0.88
C GLY A 101 -20.88 -9.72 -0.28
N ARG A 102 -21.09 -9.22 -1.50
CA ARG A 102 -21.04 -10.03 -2.72
C ARG A 102 -20.17 -9.38 -3.79
N ALA A 103 -19.43 -10.19 -4.52
CA ALA A 103 -18.63 -9.74 -5.64
C ALA A 103 -18.63 -10.74 -6.80
N GLY A 104 -18.55 -10.21 -8.01
CA GLY A 104 -18.39 -10.97 -9.25
C GLY A 104 -17.04 -11.69 -9.37
N ARG A 105 -16.77 -12.15 -10.58
CA ARG A 105 -15.52 -12.81 -10.97
C ARG A 105 -14.36 -11.82 -10.96
N ASN A 106 -13.15 -12.33 -10.80
CA ASN A 106 -11.91 -11.57 -10.95
C ASN A 106 -11.73 -10.35 -10.01
N LEU A 107 -12.45 -10.31 -8.88
CA LEU A 107 -12.26 -9.27 -7.85
C LEU A 107 -10.79 -9.21 -7.40
N THR A 108 -10.23 -8.01 -7.37
CA THR A 108 -8.87 -7.74 -6.84
C THR A 108 -8.94 -6.78 -5.68
N VAL A 109 -8.43 -7.18 -4.51
CA VAL A 109 -8.44 -6.37 -3.28
C VAL A 109 -7.04 -6.25 -2.72
N MET A 110 -6.56 -5.02 -2.55
CA MET A 110 -5.23 -4.72 -2.02
C MET A 110 -5.25 -4.53 -0.49
N ALA A 111 -4.07 -4.51 0.13
CA ALA A 111 -3.91 -4.41 1.59
C ALA A 111 -4.71 -3.27 2.25
N GLY A 112 -5.22 -3.53 3.45
CA GLY A 112 -5.96 -2.56 4.24
C GLY A 112 -7.31 -2.12 3.65
N SER A 113 -7.77 -2.78 2.58
CA SER A 113 -9.00 -2.42 1.86
C SER A 113 -10.17 -3.28 2.27
N GLY A 114 -11.40 -2.83 2.03
CA GLY A 114 -12.52 -3.66 2.41
C GLY A 114 -13.89 -3.34 1.88
N LEU A 115 -14.79 -4.30 2.08
CA LEU A 115 -16.21 -4.25 1.76
C LEU A 115 -16.96 -4.46 3.07
N GLY A 116 -17.83 -3.54 3.44
CA GLY A 116 -18.53 -3.60 4.72
C GLY A 116 -19.87 -2.93 4.69
N GLY A 117 -20.71 -3.30 5.66
CA GLY A 117 -21.97 -2.60 5.87
C GLY A 117 -21.78 -1.27 6.58
N GLU A 118 -22.70 -0.35 6.35
CA GLU A 118 -22.84 0.86 7.15
C GLU A 118 -23.77 0.59 8.33
N LEU A 119 -23.38 1.01 9.54
CA LEU A 119 -24.19 0.80 10.73
C LEU A 119 -25.56 1.50 10.58
N GLY A 120 -26.64 0.75 10.76
CA GLY A 120 -28.01 1.28 10.69
C GLY A 120 -28.67 1.22 9.30
N ARG A 121 -27.91 0.99 8.23
CA ARG A 121 -28.49 0.71 6.90
C ARG A 121 -28.74 -0.78 6.73
N ARG A 122 -29.98 -1.16 6.37
CA ARG A 122 -30.38 -2.57 6.17
C ARG A 122 -30.92 -2.88 4.78
N GLU A 123 -30.94 -1.89 3.89
CA GLU A 123 -31.30 -2.07 2.48
C GLU A 123 -30.45 -3.19 1.86
N ASP A 124 -31.04 -4.02 1.01
CA ASP A 124 -30.35 -5.16 0.40
C ASP A 124 -30.29 -4.98 -1.12
N VAL A 125 -29.07 -4.82 -1.64
CA VAL A 125 -28.78 -4.75 -3.07
C VAL A 125 -28.52 -6.14 -3.69
N GLY A 126 -28.89 -7.21 -3.01
CA GLY A 126 -28.63 -8.60 -3.42
C GLY A 126 -27.30 -9.15 -2.94
N ALA A 127 -26.74 -8.55 -1.87
CA ALA A 127 -25.51 -8.93 -1.21
C ALA A 127 -25.68 -9.24 0.29
N GLY A 128 -26.91 -9.10 0.80
CA GLY A 128 -27.26 -9.17 2.21
C GLY A 128 -27.54 -7.80 2.80
N PRO A 129 -28.24 -7.73 3.95
CA PRO A 129 -28.70 -6.46 4.53
C PRO A 129 -27.54 -5.49 4.81
N GLY A 130 -27.58 -4.33 4.18
CA GLY A 130 -26.60 -3.25 4.33
C GLY A 130 -25.25 -3.50 3.66
N LEU A 131 -25.08 -4.61 2.92
CA LEU A 131 -23.79 -5.00 2.34
C LEU A 131 -23.67 -4.61 0.86
N PRO A 132 -22.44 -4.36 0.37
CA PRO A 132 -22.23 -3.95 -1.02
C PRO A 132 -22.25 -5.13 -2.01
N TRP A 133 -22.64 -4.83 -3.25
CA TRP A 133 -22.57 -5.73 -4.40
C TRP A 133 -21.58 -5.18 -5.45
N LEU A 134 -20.56 -5.96 -5.77
CA LEU A 134 -19.54 -5.62 -6.78
C LEU A 134 -19.71 -6.50 -8.02
N GLY A 135 -19.59 -5.90 -9.20
CA GLY A 135 -19.58 -6.59 -10.49
C GLY A 135 -18.32 -7.42 -10.75
N ASP A 136 -18.17 -7.84 -12.00
CA ASP A 136 -17.02 -8.59 -12.51
C ASP A 136 -15.82 -7.64 -12.76
N ASP A 137 -14.60 -8.17 -12.61
CA ASP A 137 -13.34 -7.47 -12.90
C ASP A 137 -13.11 -6.17 -12.10
N VAL A 138 -13.78 -6.03 -10.94
CA VAL A 138 -13.61 -4.88 -10.04
C VAL A 138 -12.24 -4.91 -9.36
N TRP A 139 -11.63 -3.74 -9.24
CA TRP A 139 -10.35 -3.57 -8.57
C TRP A 139 -10.42 -2.50 -7.48
N ILE A 140 -10.14 -2.93 -6.25
CA ILE A 140 -10.00 -2.08 -5.07
C ILE A 140 -8.53 -1.94 -4.70
N GLU A 141 -7.98 -0.74 -4.86
CA GLU A 141 -6.61 -0.40 -4.47
C GLU A 141 -6.46 -0.22 -2.95
N ALA A 142 -5.22 -0.21 -2.46
CA ALA A 142 -4.89 -0.29 -1.05
C ALA A 142 -5.57 0.80 -0.20
N ARG A 143 -6.02 0.42 0.99
CA ARG A 143 -6.74 1.26 1.96
C ARG A 143 -8.05 1.88 1.44
N SER A 144 -8.57 1.39 0.33
CA SER A 144 -9.87 1.84 -0.20
C SER A 144 -10.97 0.93 0.29
N GLY A 145 -12.22 1.34 0.17
CA GLY A 145 -13.30 0.45 0.52
C GLY A 145 -14.65 0.89 0.02
N VAL A 146 -15.58 -0.06 0.01
CA VAL A 146 -16.98 0.17 -0.31
C VAL A 146 -17.78 -0.07 0.96
N MET A 147 -18.56 0.93 1.37
CA MET A 147 -19.35 0.89 2.59
C MET A 147 -20.84 1.08 2.29
N GLY A 148 -21.66 0.20 2.86
CA GLY A 148 -23.12 0.28 2.74
C GLY A 148 -23.68 -0.50 1.55
N PRO A 149 -25.01 -0.43 1.34
CA PRO A 149 -25.74 -1.12 0.30
C PRO A 149 -25.51 -0.46 -1.07
N VAL A 150 -24.27 -0.53 -1.55
CA VAL A 150 -23.79 0.14 -2.76
C VAL A 150 -23.59 -0.89 -3.87
N ARG A 151 -23.97 -0.53 -5.10
CA ARG A 151 -23.65 -1.26 -6.33
C ARG A 151 -22.43 -0.67 -7.01
N VAL A 152 -21.41 -1.50 -7.21
CA VAL A 152 -20.24 -1.16 -8.02
C VAL A 152 -20.31 -1.97 -9.31
N GLY A 153 -20.33 -1.28 -10.43
CA GLY A 153 -20.39 -1.85 -11.77
C GLY A 153 -19.16 -2.64 -12.18
N ASP A 154 -19.26 -3.30 -13.33
CA ASP A 154 -18.20 -4.12 -13.89
C ASP A 154 -16.99 -3.28 -14.28
N ARG A 155 -15.78 -3.85 -14.13
CA ARG A 155 -14.49 -3.23 -14.50
C ARG A 155 -14.19 -1.91 -13.78
N ALA A 156 -14.95 -1.59 -12.73
CA ALA A 156 -14.71 -0.40 -11.91
C ALA A 156 -13.37 -0.50 -11.16
N ARG A 157 -12.69 0.65 -11.05
CA ARG A 157 -11.40 0.81 -10.37
C ARG A 157 -11.55 1.84 -9.27
N ILE A 158 -11.43 1.39 -8.03
CA ILE A 158 -11.44 2.25 -6.85
C ILE A 158 -10.00 2.48 -6.46
N ARG A 159 -9.50 3.71 -6.68
CA ARG A 159 -8.12 4.07 -6.37
C ARG A 159 -7.86 4.19 -4.87
N THR A 160 -6.58 4.12 -4.57
CA THR A 160 -5.96 4.17 -3.25
C THR A 160 -6.69 5.04 -2.23
N GLY A 161 -7.00 4.47 -1.07
CA GLY A 161 -7.44 5.21 0.09
C GLY A 161 -8.78 5.92 -0.07
N LEU A 162 -9.63 5.51 -1.03
CA LEU A 162 -10.96 6.09 -1.25
C LEU A 162 -12.05 5.29 -0.55
N PRO A 163 -12.86 5.94 0.31
CA PRO A 163 -14.13 5.38 0.75
C PRO A 163 -15.20 5.64 -0.32
N VAL A 164 -15.88 4.59 -0.77
CA VAL A 164 -17.00 4.64 -1.69
C VAL A 164 -18.27 4.31 -0.92
N ALA A 165 -19.22 5.23 -0.90
CA ALA A 165 -20.52 5.08 -0.22
C ALA A 165 -21.70 5.35 -1.16
N SER A 166 -21.45 5.39 -2.47
CA SER A 166 -22.43 5.64 -3.52
C SER A 166 -22.19 4.72 -4.69
N ASP A 167 -23.24 4.42 -5.46
CA ASP A 167 -23.14 3.56 -6.63
C ASP A 167 -22.08 4.06 -7.63
N VAL A 168 -21.35 3.10 -8.19
CA VAL A 168 -20.28 3.34 -9.17
C VAL A 168 -20.69 2.64 -10.46
N PRO A 169 -20.80 3.36 -11.59
CA PRO A 169 -21.12 2.74 -12.88
C PRO A 169 -20.03 1.78 -13.36
N ASP A 170 -20.36 1.01 -14.40
CA ASP A 170 -19.38 0.20 -15.13
C ASP A 170 -18.24 1.08 -15.68
N ASP A 171 -17.07 0.47 -15.92
CA ASP A 171 -15.91 1.10 -16.57
C ASP A 171 -15.41 2.41 -15.91
N THR A 172 -15.72 2.60 -14.62
CA THR A 172 -15.42 3.85 -13.91
C THR A 172 -14.11 3.78 -13.11
N ASP A 173 -13.29 4.83 -13.17
CA ASP A 173 -12.07 5.00 -12.36
C ASP A 173 -12.27 6.12 -11.31
N VAL A 174 -12.43 5.74 -10.04
CA VAL A 174 -12.64 6.65 -8.91
C VAL A 174 -11.28 7.03 -8.33
N ARG A 175 -10.88 8.31 -8.39
CA ARG A 175 -9.53 8.78 -8.01
C ARG A 175 -9.52 10.10 -7.22
N TRP A 176 -8.49 10.30 -6.40
CA TRP A 176 -8.23 11.57 -5.70
C TRP A 176 -7.72 12.66 -6.66
N PRO A 177 -7.90 13.96 -6.31
CA PRO A 177 -7.14 15.04 -6.94
C PRO A 177 -5.65 14.97 -6.53
N PRO A 178 -4.73 15.55 -7.32
CA PRO A 178 -3.30 15.54 -7.04
C PRO A 178 -2.93 16.22 -5.70
N PRO A 179 -1.93 15.71 -4.96
CA PRO A 179 -1.47 16.32 -3.71
C PRO A 179 -0.68 17.63 -3.96
N THR A 180 -0.66 18.52 -2.96
CA THR A 180 0.19 19.72 -2.98
C THR A 180 1.57 19.39 -2.43
N ILE A 181 2.62 19.83 -3.11
CA ILE A 181 4.02 19.61 -2.75
C ILE A 181 4.59 20.92 -2.20
N THR A 182 5.35 20.87 -1.12
CA THR A 182 6.02 22.04 -0.54
C THR A 182 7.45 21.68 -0.18
N GLU A 183 8.38 22.61 -0.43
CA GLU A 183 9.78 22.45 -0.05
C GLU A 183 9.91 22.28 1.46
N ARG A 184 10.80 21.38 1.87
CA ARG A 184 11.10 21.17 3.28
C ARG A 184 11.98 22.32 3.76
N ALA A 185 11.52 23.08 4.76
CA ALA A 185 12.42 23.96 5.49
C ALA A 185 13.55 23.11 6.10
N ALA A 186 14.80 23.46 5.83
CA ALA A 186 15.94 22.82 6.47
C ALA A 186 15.71 22.84 7.98
N ALA A 187 15.91 21.70 8.65
CA ALA A 187 15.87 21.67 10.11
C ALA A 187 16.88 22.72 10.61
N PRO A 188 16.51 23.64 11.51
CA PRO A 188 17.50 24.50 12.12
C PRO A 188 18.54 23.59 12.75
N ALA A 189 19.80 23.75 12.35
CA ALA A 189 20.92 23.08 12.99
C ALA A 189 20.80 23.39 14.48
N GLY A 190 20.50 22.38 15.29
CA GLY A 190 20.23 22.56 16.70
C GLY A 190 21.44 23.22 17.35
N GLU A 191 21.32 24.52 17.63
CA GLU A 191 22.09 25.14 18.69
C GLU A 191 21.82 24.32 19.94
N SER A 192 22.89 23.71 20.45
CA SER A 192 22.93 23.15 21.79
C SER A 192 22.64 24.28 22.77
N SER A 193 21.37 24.57 23.04
CA SER A 193 20.97 25.46 24.11
C SER A 193 21.23 24.72 25.42
N VAL A 194 22.47 24.83 25.88
CA VAL A 194 22.84 24.64 27.28
C VAL A 194 21.89 25.55 28.07
N SER A 195 20.89 24.93 28.70
CA SER A 195 20.07 25.57 29.71
C SER A 195 21.00 25.98 30.85
N ARG A 196 21.52 27.20 30.79
CA ARG A 196 22.01 27.88 31.99
C ARG A 196 20.78 28.10 32.84
N ARG A 197 20.64 27.27 33.88
CA ARG A 197 19.78 27.55 35.04
C ARG A 197 19.99 29.00 35.47
N ALA A 198 19.00 29.85 35.22
CA ALA A 198 18.84 31.09 35.94
C ALA A 198 18.04 30.77 37.22
N ALA A 199 18.63 31.10 38.36
CA ALA A 199 18.04 30.98 39.69
C ALA A 199 16.78 31.85 39.83
N PRO A 200 15.84 31.52 40.74
CA PRO A 200 14.55 32.18 40.82
C PRO A 200 14.68 33.54 41.51
N LYS A 201 13.99 34.56 41.00
CA LYS A 201 13.66 35.76 41.77
C LYS A 201 12.20 36.17 41.57
N ALA A 202 11.66 36.65 42.69
CA ALA A 202 10.26 36.77 43.04
C ALA A 202 9.64 38.13 42.66
N ASN A 203 8.32 38.15 42.84
CA ASN A 203 7.40 39.28 43.06
C ASN A 203 6.87 40.10 41.85
N SER A 204 5.53 40.07 41.75
CA SER A 204 4.60 40.92 40.97
C SER A 204 4.55 42.39 41.50
N PRO A 205 3.65 43.30 41.04
CA PRO A 205 2.77 43.36 39.84
C PRO A 205 2.73 44.75 39.12
N ALA A 206 1.93 44.87 38.04
CA ALA A 206 1.05 46.02 37.67
C ALA A 206 1.23 46.73 36.28
N ALA A 207 0.06 47.20 35.79
CA ALA A 207 -0.28 48.18 34.73
C ALA A 207 -0.17 47.72 33.25
N ARG A 208 -1.26 47.51 32.49
CA ARG A 208 -2.34 48.38 31.93
C ARG A 208 -1.95 49.24 30.72
N SER A 209 -2.90 49.24 29.76
CA SER A 209 -3.23 50.24 28.72
C SER A 209 -2.23 50.45 27.57
N ALA A 210 -2.57 50.86 26.35
CA ALA A 210 -3.76 51.00 25.49
C ALA A 210 -3.39 52.10 24.47
N GLU A 211 -3.83 51.95 23.22
CA GLU A 211 -4.01 53.00 22.20
C GLU A 211 -2.80 53.76 21.61
N GLY A 212 -2.92 54.10 20.32
CA GLY A 212 -2.08 55.13 19.71
C GLY A 212 -1.89 55.05 18.20
N ILE A 213 -2.93 55.43 17.46
CA ILE A 213 -2.97 55.64 16.00
C ILE A 213 -1.90 56.64 15.52
N SER A 214 -1.31 56.42 14.33
CA SER A 214 -1.09 57.52 13.38
C SER A 214 -1.01 57.04 11.93
N VAL A 215 -1.89 57.60 11.11
CA VAL A 215 -1.87 57.57 9.64
C VAL A 215 -1.10 58.80 9.18
N SER A 216 -0.22 58.65 8.18
CA SER A 216 0.17 59.78 7.33
C SER A 216 0.67 59.31 5.96
N ARG A 217 0.07 59.92 4.93
CA ARG A 217 0.29 59.74 3.49
C ARG A 217 1.66 60.28 3.05
N ARG A 218 2.24 59.71 1.97
CA ARG A 218 2.49 60.41 0.68
C ARG A 218 3.27 59.58 -0.35
N ALA A 219 2.89 59.81 -1.61
CA ALA A 219 3.70 59.85 -2.84
C ALA A 219 4.13 58.54 -3.55
N ALA A 220 3.51 58.32 -4.73
CA ALA A 220 4.07 57.67 -5.93
C ALA A 220 5.07 58.64 -6.63
N PRO A 221 5.78 58.35 -7.78
CA PRO A 221 5.47 57.34 -8.83
C PRO A 221 6.66 56.74 -9.64
N LYS A 222 6.31 56.03 -10.74
CA LYS A 222 7.04 55.66 -12.01
C LYS A 222 7.42 54.18 -12.15
N ALA A 223 7.36 53.51 -13.30
CA ALA A 223 6.71 53.74 -14.62
C ALA A 223 6.85 52.45 -15.49
N ASN A 224 5.87 52.25 -16.40
CA ASN A 224 5.92 51.68 -17.78
C ASN A 224 6.38 50.21 -18.02
N SER A 225 5.49 49.27 -18.40
CA SER A 225 4.87 48.94 -19.73
C SER A 225 5.66 47.83 -20.48
N PRO A 226 5.14 47.03 -21.47
CA PRO A 226 3.96 47.26 -22.35
C PRO A 226 3.04 45.99 -22.60
N VAL A 227 1.77 46.12 -23.03
CA VAL A 227 1.17 45.99 -24.42
C VAL A 227 1.45 44.62 -25.10
N ALA A 228 0.60 43.94 -25.87
CA ALA A 228 -0.84 43.82 -26.12
C ALA A 228 -1.03 42.57 -27.03
N ARG A 229 -2.30 42.16 -27.21
CA ARG A 229 -2.79 41.05 -28.06
C ARG A 229 -2.69 41.35 -29.57
N SER A 230 -2.71 40.30 -30.40
CA SER A 230 -3.53 40.08 -31.64
C SER A 230 -3.01 38.78 -32.30
N ALA A 231 -3.76 37.73 -32.64
CA ALA A 231 -4.98 37.49 -33.45
C ALA A 231 -4.69 36.99 -34.89
N GLU A 232 -5.22 35.78 -35.17
CA GLU A 232 -5.68 35.14 -36.44
C GLU A 232 -4.73 34.71 -37.59
N GLY A 233 -5.07 33.55 -38.21
CA GLY A 233 -4.66 33.22 -39.60
C GLY A 233 -4.41 31.75 -40.00
N ILE A 234 -5.48 30.97 -40.22
CA ILE A 234 -5.77 29.80 -41.10
C ILE A 234 -4.66 29.19 -42.01
N ALA A 235 -4.58 27.84 -42.08
CA ALA A 235 -4.50 27.04 -43.34
C ALA A 235 -4.63 25.50 -43.14
N VAL A 236 -5.28 24.85 -44.11
CA VAL A 236 -5.64 23.43 -44.24
C VAL A 236 -4.70 22.72 -45.23
N SER A 237 -4.40 21.42 -45.06
CA SER A 237 -4.20 20.50 -46.20
C SER A 237 -4.47 19.02 -45.87
N ARG A 238 -4.81 18.24 -46.91
CA ARG A 238 -5.38 16.88 -46.93
C ARG A 238 -4.48 15.90 -47.72
N ARG A 239 -4.68 14.58 -47.45
CA ARG A 239 -4.37 13.35 -48.26
C ARG A 239 -2.89 12.92 -48.33
N ALA A 240 -2.50 11.65 -48.47
CA ALA A 240 -3.14 10.46 -49.07
C ALA A 240 -2.58 9.12 -48.50
N ALA A 241 -3.31 8.03 -48.76
CA ALA A 241 -2.85 6.62 -48.70
C ALA A 241 -2.52 6.10 -50.11
N PRO A 242 -1.80 4.95 -50.22
CA PRO A 242 -2.29 3.90 -51.11
C PRO A 242 -2.17 2.45 -50.55
N LYS A 243 -2.94 1.56 -51.20
CA LYS A 243 -3.10 0.11 -51.01
C LYS A 243 -1.98 -0.71 -51.68
N ALA A 244 -1.78 -1.96 -51.23
CA ALA A 244 -2.07 -3.21 -51.98
C ALA A 244 -1.03 -4.36 -51.85
N ASN A 245 -1.58 -5.58 -51.82
CA ASN A 245 -1.04 -6.89 -52.20
C ASN A 245 -0.34 -7.80 -51.16
N SER A 246 -1.10 -8.80 -50.70
CA SER A 246 -0.63 -10.19 -50.49
C SER A 246 -0.56 -10.92 -51.86
N PRO A 247 0.11 -12.09 -52.05
CA PRO A 247 -0.34 -13.37 -51.44
C PRO A 247 0.73 -14.46 -51.19
N ALA A 248 0.33 -15.50 -50.43
CA ALA A 248 0.71 -16.93 -50.52
C ALA A 248 2.22 -17.33 -50.37
N ALA A 249 2.65 -18.51 -49.93
CA ALA A 249 2.07 -19.84 -49.72
C ALA A 249 3.00 -20.65 -48.76
N ARG A 250 2.45 -21.72 -48.17
CA ARG A 250 2.94 -23.14 -48.08
C ARG A 250 4.48 -23.35 -48.21
N SER A 251 5.17 -24.20 -47.46
CA SER A 251 4.89 -25.53 -46.91
C SER A 251 6.22 -26.06 -46.30
N ALA A 252 6.13 -26.81 -45.20
CA ALA A 252 6.62 -28.18 -45.06
C ALA A 252 8.08 -28.40 -44.57
N GLU A 253 8.13 -29.26 -43.56
CA GLU A 253 9.15 -30.28 -43.26
C GLU A 253 10.54 -29.90 -42.72
N GLY A 254 10.97 -30.70 -41.74
CA GLY A 254 12.38 -31.03 -41.55
C GLY A 254 13.02 -30.55 -40.25
N ILE A 255 12.84 -31.32 -39.17
CA ILE A 255 13.83 -31.38 -38.08
C ILE A 255 14.98 -32.26 -38.58
N PRO A 256 16.26 -31.86 -38.42
CA PRO A 256 17.05 -32.52 -37.39
C PRO A 256 17.90 -31.57 -36.55
N VAL A 257 17.98 -31.95 -35.27
CA VAL A 257 18.79 -31.37 -34.20
C VAL A 257 20.27 -31.40 -34.58
N SER A 258 20.94 -30.24 -34.53
CA SER A 258 22.39 -30.19 -34.31
C SER A 258 22.74 -29.19 -33.21
N ARG A 259 23.53 -29.65 -32.25
CA ARG A 259 24.10 -28.86 -31.16
C ARG A 259 25.02 -27.79 -31.74
N ARG A 260 24.76 -26.51 -31.49
CA ARG A 260 25.78 -25.45 -31.50
C ARG A 260 25.38 -24.29 -30.59
N ALA A 261 26.43 -23.71 -30.00
CA ALA A 261 26.44 -22.72 -28.93
C ALA A 261 25.51 -21.52 -29.16
N ALA A 262 24.90 -21.04 -28.07
CA ALA A 262 24.12 -19.82 -28.05
C ALA A 262 24.98 -18.60 -28.49
N PRO A 263 24.56 -17.85 -29.52
CA PRO A 263 25.19 -16.59 -29.87
C PRO A 263 24.68 -15.47 -28.95
N LYS A 264 25.59 -14.56 -28.59
CA LYS A 264 25.29 -13.29 -27.94
C LYS A 264 24.30 -12.49 -28.79
N ALA A 265 23.08 -12.30 -28.31
CA ALA A 265 22.10 -11.43 -28.95
C ALA A 265 22.19 -10.02 -28.36
N ASN A 266 22.96 -9.18 -29.05
CA ASN A 266 22.70 -7.75 -29.15
C ASN A 266 21.51 -7.55 -30.09
N SER A 267 20.40 -6.98 -29.61
CA SER A 267 19.39 -6.32 -30.46
C SER A 267 18.67 -5.20 -29.70
N PRO A 268 18.16 -4.16 -30.39
CA PRO A 268 18.25 -2.78 -29.95
C PRO A 268 17.04 -2.33 -29.12
N VAL A 269 17.33 -1.45 -28.16
CA VAL A 269 16.34 -0.64 -27.44
C VAL A 269 15.59 0.22 -28.43
N ALA A 270 14.28 -0.02 -28.56
CA ALA A 270 13.35 0.88 -29.22
C ALA A 270 13.37 2.23 -28.48
N ARG A 271 13.87 3.26 -29.19
CA ARG A 271 13.72 4.66 -28.77
C ARG A 271 12.25 5.03 -28.90
N SER A 272 11.61 5.28 -27.78
CA SER A 272 10.37 6.07 -27.69
C SER A 272 10.74 7.40 -27.04
N ALA A 273 10.29 8.48 -27.67
CA ALA A 273 10.69 9.86 -27.44
C ALA A 273 10.42 10.38 -26.03
N GLU A 274 11.44 11.05 -25.50
CA GLU A 274 11.44 12.22 -24.61
C GLU A 274 10.25 12.44 -23.68
N GLY A 275 10.42 11.93 -22.46
CA GLY A 275 9.91 12.51 -21.22
C GLY A 275 10.92 12.19 -20.13
N ASN A 276 11.60 13.21 -19.59
CA ASN A 276 12.71 13.09 -18.64
C ASN A 276 12.41 12.13 -17.46
N LEU A 277 12.77 10.86 -17.64
CA LEU A 277 13.03 9.94 -16.54
C LEU A 277 14.37 10.36 -15.94
N VAL A 278 14.31 11.24 -14.94
CA VAL A 278 15.46 11.53 -14.08
C VAL A 278 15.96 10.19 -13.56
N SER A 279 17.12 9.76 -14.07
CA SER A 279 17.82 8.56 -13.64
C SER A 279 18.35 8.79 -12.23
N GLY A 280 17.49 8.58 -11.22
CA GLY A 280 17.91 8.55 -9.83
C GLY A 280 18.92 7.41 -9.59
N PRO A 281 19.78 7.53 -8.56
CA PRO A 281 20.76 6.50 -8.24
C PRO A 281 20.02 5.16 -8.04
N ARG A 282 20.45 4.12 -8.76
CA ARG A 282 19.97 2.76 -8.50
C ARG A 282 20.30 2.43 -7.05
N LEU A 283 19.30 2.40 -6.18
CA LEU A 283 19.42 1.95 -4.79
C LEU A 283 19.99 0.52 -4.81
N VAL A 284 21.29 0.40 -4.63
CA VAL A 284 21.98 -0.88 -4.66
C VAL A 284 21.67 -1.60 -3.36
N CYS A 285 21.03 -2.77 -3.49
CA CYS A 285 20.78 -3.59 -2.34
C CYS A 285 22.09 -4.13 -1.74
N VAL A 286 22.45 -3.65 -0.55
CA VAL A 286 23.71 -4.01 0.15
C VAL A 286 23.87 -5.53 0.26
N CYS A 287 22.79 -6.26 0.50
CA CYS A 287 22.79 -7.72 0.62
C CYS A 287 23.01 -8.48 -0.70
N ARG A 288 22.86 -7.85 -1.89
CA ARG A 288 23.04 -8.53 -3.19
C ARG A 288 24.50 -8.57 -3.65
N ARG A 289 25.39 -7.75 -3.08
CA ARG A 289 26.81 -7.68 -3.48
C ARG A 289 27.76 -8.47 -2.59
N GLU A 290 27.36 -8.74 -1.35
CA GLU A 290 28.23 -9.35 -0.36
C GLU A 290 27.73 -10.73 0.06
N HIS A 291 28.65 -11.71 0.11
CA HIS A 291 28.37 -13.06 0.59
C HIS A 291 28.45 -13.15 2.12
N GLY A 292 27.72 -14.09 2.71
CA GLY A 292 27.72 -14.33 4.17
C GLY A 292 26.68 -13.55 4.96
N TRP A 293 26.78 -13.57 6.29
CA TRP A 293 25.83 -12.93 7.23
C TRP A 293 26.30 -11.58 7.77
N SER A 294 27.55 -11.18 7.50
CA SER A 294 28.09 -9.89 7.94
C SER A 294 27.26 -8.68 7.48
N PRO A 295 26.66 -8.61 6.28
CA PRO A 295 25.84 -7.46 5.88
C PRO A 295 24.54 -7.38 6.68
N VAL A 296 23.98 -8.54 7.03
CA VAL A 296 22.77 -8.65 7.87
C VAL A 296 23.05 -8.09 9.25
N TRP A 297 24.14 -8.52 9.88
CA TRP A 297 24.50 -8.05 11.22
C TRP A 297 24.87 -6.57 11.25
N ARG A 298 25.52 -6.04 10.21
CA ARG A 298 25.74 -4.58 10.07
C ARG A 298 24.43 -3.81 9.96
N ALA A 299 23.48 -4.31 9.18
CA ALA A 299 22.17 -3.68 9.05
C ALA A 299 21.38 -3.72 10.37
N VAL A 300 21.36 -4.88 11.04
CA VAL A 300 20.72 -5.04 12.36
C VAL A 300 21.38 -4.11 13.40
N HIS A 301 22.70 -3.99 13.39
CA HIS A 301 23.41 -3.06 14.26
C HIS A 301 22.96 -1.61 14.02
N ALA A 302 22.89 -1.18 12.75
CA ALA A 302 22.43 0.16 12.40
C ALA A 302 20.95 0.40 12.80
N ASP A 303 20.09 -0.61 12.63
CA ASP A 303 18.68 -0.56 13.05
C ASP A 303 18.57 -0.36 14.58
N VAL A 304 19.35 -1.14 15.36
CA VAL A 304 19.40 -1.04 16.83
C VAL A 304 19.95 0.31 17.28
N THR A 305 21.06 0.76 16.71
CA THR A 305 21.67 2.06 17.04
C THR A 305 20.69 3.20 16.78
N ARG A 306 19.99 3.19 15.64
CA ARG A 306 18.98 4.21 15.35
C ARG A 306 17.80 4.16 16.34
N PHE A 307 17.35 2.97 16.72
CA PHE A 307 16.29 2.81 17.72
C PHE A 307 16.68 3.36 19.09
N LEU A 308 17.89 3.06 19.56
CA LEU A 308 18.41 3.57 20.84
C LEU A 308 18.55 5.09 20.82
N ASN A 309 18.88 5.67 19.66
CA ASN A 309 19.03 7.13 19.52
C ASN A 309 17.71 7.88 19.30
N LYS A 310 16.57 7.19 19.17
CA LYS A 310 15.30 7.83 18.76
C LYS A 310 14.67 8.75 19.81
N SER A 311 14.88 8.49 21.10
CA SER A 311 14.25 9.21 22.20
C SER A 311 15.24 9.47 23.35
N PRO A 312 15.11 10.58 24.09
CA PRO A 312 15.94 10.86 25.26
C PRO A 312 15.87 9.74 26.32
N GLU A 313 14.69 9.13 26.48
CA GLU A 313 14.49 7.97 27.37
C GLU A 313 15.36 6.78 26.96
N ASN A 314 15.46 6.48 25.66
CA ASN A 314 16.30 5.40 25.18
C ASN A 314 17.79 5.72 25.32
N GLN A 315 18.16 6.99 25.08
CA GLN A 315 19.53 7.48 25.23
C GLN A 315 20.00 7.45 26.70
N ALA A 316 19.09 7.71 27.64
CA ALA A 316 19.37 7.69 29.08
C ALA A 316 19.77 6.29 29.61
N VAL A 317 19.36 5.21 28.93
CA VAL A 317 19.75 3.83 29.28
C VAL A 317 21.21 3.54 28.89
N GLY A 318 21.81 4.35 28.01
CA GLY A 318 23.16 4.17 27.48
C GLY A 318 23.28 3.01 26.47
N ASP A 319 24.31 3.06 25.62
CA ASP A 319 24.57 2.03 24.62
C ASP A 319 25.39 0.87 25.20
N THR A 320 24.72 -0.05 25.90
CA THR A 320 25.32 -1.22 26.56
C THR A 320 24.85 -2.52 25.90
N LEU A 321 25.56 -3.63 26.12
CA LEU A 321 25.13 -4.93 25.61
C LEU A 321 23.70 -5.28 26.06
N ARG A 322 23.35 -4.98 27.32
CA ARG A 322 22.02 -5.23 27.89
C ARG A 322 20.94 -4.36 27.24
N SER A 323 21.22 -3.09 26.95
CA SER A 323 20.25 -2.22 26.29
C SER A 323 20.05 -2.60 24.82
N ARG A 324 21.11 -3.02 24.12
CA ARG A 324 21.03 -3.56 22.75
C ARG A 324 20.24 -4.85 22.66
N THR A 325 20.47 -5.80 23.58
CA THR A 325 19.69 -7.06 23.60
C THR A 325 18.24 -6.81 23.96
N GLY A 326 17.97 -5.95 24.94
CA GLY A 326 16.60 -5.52 25.28
C GLY A 326 15.90 -4.82 24.11
N ALA A 327 16.59 -3.95 23.39
CA ALA A 327 16.06 -3.28 22.20
C ALA A 327 15.69 -4.28 21.10
N LEU A 328 16.54 -5.28 20.82
CA LEU A 328 16.29 -6.29 19.78
C LEU A 328 15.01 -7.11 20.03
N LEU A 329 14.64 -7.30 21.30
CA LEU A 329 13.41 -8.00 21.70
C LEU A 329 12.15 -7.15 21.56
N THR A 330 12.27 -5.84 21.29
CA THR A 330 11.10 -5.01 21.04
C THR A 330 10.41 -5.42 19.73
N PRO A 331 9.08 -5.30 19.62
CA PRO A 331 8.36 -5.66 18.39
C PRO A 331 8.89 -4.95 17.13
N GLN A 332 9.40 -3.72 17.29
CA GLN A 332 9.92 -2.88 16.21
C GLN A 332 11.20 -3.46 15.60
N LEU A 333 12.12 -3.93 16.43
CA LEU A 333 13.40 -4.48 15.99
C LEU A 333 13.31 -5.96 15.67
N LEU A 334 12.47 -6.72 16.39
CA LEU A 334 12.29 -8.15 16.12
C LEU A 334 11.65 -8.38 14.75
N CYS A 335 10.65 -7.58 14.36
CA CYS A 335 10.07 -7.69 13.02
C CYS A 335 11.05 -7.30 11.90
N LEU A 336 11.95 -6.33 12.14
CA LEU A 336 13.05 -6.01 11.22
C LEU A 336 14.04 -7.15 11.12
N LEU A 337 14.44 -7.76 12.23
CA LEU A 337 15.33 -8.93 12.25
C LEU A 337 14.76 -10.07 11.39
N PHE A 338 13.47 -10.38 11.54
CA PHE A 338 12.79 -11.38 10.73
C PHE A 338 12.85 -11.03 9.24
N TYR A 339 12.58 -9.77 8.87
CA TYR A 339 12.75 -9.31 7.50
C TYR A 339 14.19 -9.47 6.99
N ARG A 340 15.20 -9.05 7.77
CA ARG A 340 16.62 -9.12 7.37
C ARG A 340 17.04 -10.58 7.10
N ILE A 341 16.60 -11.51 7.95
CA ILE A 341 16.81 -12.95 7.78
C ILE A 341 16.09 -13.46 6.53
N ALA A 342 14.81 -13.12 6.35
CA ALA A 342 14.02 -13.54 5.20
C ALA A 342 14.63 -13.05 3.88
N HIS A 343 15.02 -11.77 3.81
CA HIS A 343 15.67 -11.18 2.65
C HIS A 343 17.01 -11.88 2.35
N ARG A 344 17.80 -12.20 3.39
CA ARG A 344 19.07 -12.92 3.20
C ARG A 344 18.86 -14.32 2.63
N LEU A 345 17.85 -15.04 3.12
CA LEU A 345 17.47 -16.36 2.62
C LEU A 345 16.99 -16.28 1.17
N GLN A 346 16.22 -15.25 0.81
CA GLN A 346 15.77 -15.01 -0.55
C GLN A 346 16.96 -14.80 -1.50
N VAL A 347 17.90 -13.91 -1.13
CA VAL A 347 19.12 -13.65 -1.90
C VAL A 347 20.07 -14.87 -1.93
N ALA A 348 20.02 -15.74 -0.91
CA ALA A 348 20.76 -17.01 -0.90
C ALA A 348 20.17 -18.08 -1.84
N GLY A 349 19.02 -17.82 -2.49
CA GLY A 349 18.32 -18.79 -3.32
C GLY A 349 17.47 -19.78 -2.52
N TRP A 350 17.07 -19.44 -1.29
CA TRP A 350 16.28 -20.28 -0.39
C TRP A 350 14.85 -19.70 -0.20
N PRO A 351 14.04 -19.55 -1.27
CA PRO A 351 12.79 -18.80 -1.24
C PRO A 351 11.71 -19.44 -0.34
N ARG A 352 11.73 -20.78 -0.17
CA ARG A 352 10.80 -21.47 0.72
C ARG A 352 11.02 -21.09 2.18
N LEU A 353 12.27 -21.04 2.61
CA LEU A 353 12.63 -20.63 3.97
C LEU A 353 12.41 -19.13 4.17
N ALA A 354 12.74 -18.31 3.17
CA ALA A 354 12.42 -16.87 3.19
C ALA A 354 10.91 -16.63 3.38
N GLY A 355 10.08 -17.32 2.59
CA GLY A 355 8.62 -17.25 2.71
C GLY A 355 8.10 -17.71 4.07
N ALA A 356 8.69 -18.76 4.66
CA ALA A 356 8.34 -19.21 6.01
C ALA A 356 8.63 -18.13 7.07
N VAL A 357 9.78 -17.46 6.98
CA VAL A 357 10.14 -16.36 7.91
C VAL A 357 9.23 -15.14 7.71
N VAL A 358 8.90 -14.77 6.47
CA VAL A 358 7.90 -13.70 6.19
C VAL A 358 6.55 -14.02 6.82
N ARG A 359 6.10 -15.29 6.73
CA ARG A 359 4.85 -15.73 7.35
C ARG A 359 4.90 -15.68 8.87
N ALA A 360 6.00 -16.10 9.47
CA ALA A 360 6.19 -16.00 10.91
C ALA A 360 6.13 -14.53 11.36
N ASN A 361 6.74 -13.61 10.60
CA ASN A 361 6.68 -12.18 10.86
C ASN A 361 5.23 -11.65 10.78
N ALA A 362 4.48 -12.07 9.75
CA ALA A 362 3.07 -11.71 9.60
C ALA A 362 2.19 -12.25 10.73
N LEU A 363 2.45 -13.47 11.20
CA LEU A 363 1.69 -14.10 12.28
C LEU A 363 1.94 -13.41 13.63
N VAL A 364 3.21 -13.18 13.96
CA VAL A 364 3.64 -12.67 15.28
C VAL A 364 3.45 -11.15 15.38
N HIS A 365 3.85 -10.41 14.34
CA HIS A 365 3.92 -8.95 14.38
C HIS A 365 2.83 -8.25 13.58
N ARG A 366 2.01 -9.00 12.83
CA ARG A 366 0.98 -8.45 11.93
C ARG A 366 1.57 -7.48 10.91
N VAL A 367 2.74 -7.83 10.37
CA VAL A 367 3.52 -7.05 9.39
C VAL A 367 3.73 -7.88 8.14
N HIS A 368 3.60 -7.28 6.97
CA HIS A 368 3.95 -7.91 5.71
C HIS A 368 5.04 -7.13 4.98
N ILE A 369 6.30 -7.55 5.15
CA ILE A 369 7.43 -7.06 4.35
C ILE A 369 7.87 -8.21 3.45
N SER A 370 7.81 -8.01 2.13
CA SER A 370 8.24 -9.05 1.19
C SER A 370 9.74 -9.28 1.29
N ALA A 371 10.18 -10.55 1.22
CA ALA A 371 11.59 -10.92 1.23
C ALA A 371 12.35 -10.40 -0.01
N ASP A 372 11.64 -10.15 -1.12
CA ASP A 372 12.23 -9.55 -2.34
C ASP A 372 12.52 -8.06 -2.18
N SER A 373 11.88 -7.41 -1.20
CA SER A 373 12.09 -5.98 -0.93
C SER A 373 13.51 -5.73 -0.46
N CYS A 374 14.08 -4.60 -0.85
CA CYS A 374 15.37 -4.17 -0.33
C CYS A 374 15.22 -2.91 0.52
N ILE A 375 15.59 -2.99 1.79
CA ILE A 375 15.57 -1.86 2.72
C ILE A 375 17.01 -1.63 3.19
N GLY A 376 17.49 -0.39 3.12
CA GLY A 376 18.82 -0.02 3.61
C GLY A 376 18.98 -0.17 5.13
N PRO A 377 20.21 -0.01 5.66
CA PRO A 377 20.48 -0.08 7.10
C PRO A 377 19.86 1.11 7.85
N GLY A 378 19.60 0.93 9.15
CA GLY A 378 19.03 1.97 10.01
C GLY A 378 17.53 2.17 9.79
N CYS A 379 16.76 1.15 9.44
CA CYS A 379 15.31 1.26 9.33
C CYS A 379 14.67 1.43 10.72
N LEU A 380 13.60 2.23 10.81
CA LEU A 380 12.83 2.44 12.03
C LEU A 380 11.34 2.21 11.76
N LEU A 381 10.74 1.28 12.53
CA LEU A 381 9.33 0.90 12.40
C LEU A 381 8.55 1.20 13.69
N PRO A 382 8.17 2.46 13.96
CA PRO A 382 7.33 2.78 15.12
C PRO A 382 5.94 2.16 14.95
N HIS A 383 5.56 1.27 15.87
CA HIS A 383 4.27 0.55 15.89
C HIS A 383 4.01 -0.24 14.59
N PRO A 384 4.75 -1.33 14.34
CA PRO A 384 4.81 -1.94 13.02
C PRO A 384 3.50 -2.65 12.59
N ALA A 385 2.57 -2.90 13.50
CA ALA A 385 1.32 -3.61 13.20
C ALA A 385 0.57 -2.99 12.00
N GLY A 386 0.14 -3.86 11.09
CA GLY A 386 -0.58 -3.52 9.86
C GLY A 386 0.28 -2.96 8.72
N LEU A 387 1.60 -2.84 8.90
CA LEU A 387 2.52 -2.36 7.87
C LEU A 387 2.58 -3.35 6.69
N VAL A 388 2.54 -2.81 5.47
CA VAL A 388 2.79 -3.57 4.24
C VAL A 388 3.88 -2.88 3.43
N PHE A 389 4.95 -3.59 3.10
CA PHE A 389 6.06 -3.06 2.31
C PHE A 389 6.54 -4.07 1.25
N VAL A 390 6.48 -3.64 0.00
CA VAL A 390 7.00 -4.35 -1.18
C VAL A 390 7.63 -3.31 -2.11
N GLY A 391 8.96 -3.23 -2.14
CA GLY A 391 9.70 -2.23 -2.93
C GLY A 391 11.16 -2.05 -2.50
N HIS A 392 11.74 -0.91 -2.85
CA HIS A 392 13.12 -0.53 -2.53
C HIS A 392 13.15 0.69 -1.63
N ALA A 393 14.04 0.70 -0.64
CA ALA A 393 14.27 1.82 0.24
C ALA A 393 15.75 1.97 0.59
N GLY A 394 16.23 3.22 0.61
CA GLY A 394 17.57 3.58 1.04
C GLY A 394 17.82 3.40 2.54
N ALA A 395 18.95 3.93 3.01
CA ALA A 395 19.30 3.93 4.42
C ALA A 395 18.36 4.84 5.22
N GLN A 396 18.20 4.55 6.52
CA GLN A 396 17.46 5.39 7.46
C GLN A 396 15.97 5.61 7.14
N LEU A 397 15.32 4.63 6.50
CA LEU A 397 13.87 4.65 6.26
C LEU A 397 13.07 4.66 7.57
N THR A 398 12.05 5.52 7.67
CA THR A 398 11.04 5.45 8.75
C THR A 398 9.68 5.06 8.17
N LEU A 399 9.08 3.98 8.64
CA LEU A 399 7.70 3.60 8.26
C LEU A 399 6.82 3.51 9.50
N TYR A 400 5.80 4.36 9.56
CA TYR A 400 4.84 4.36 10.66
C TYR A 400 3.74 3.31 10.47
N SER A 401 2.94 3.13 11.53
CA SER A 401 1.88 2.12 11.59
C SER A 401 0.94 2.15 10.38
N MET A 402 0.66 0.94 9.89
CA MET A 402 -0.20 0.67 8.73
C MET A 402 0.12 1.49 7.46
N ALA A 403 1.36 1.97 7.30
CA ALA A 403 1.80 2.45 6.01
C ALA A 403 1.77 1.29 5.00
N VAL A 404 1.35 1.61 3.77
CA VAL A 404 1.29 0.63 2.68
C VAL A 404 2.14 1.11 1.52
N CYS A 405 3.18 0.34 1.19
CA CYS A 405 4.06 0.56 0.05
C CYS A 405 3.99 -0.69 -0.83
N CYS A 406 3.39 -0.62 -2.01
CA CYS A 406 3.25 -1.77 -2.88
C CYS A 406 3.16 -1.41 -4.38
N PRO A 407 3.34 -2.37 -5.30
CA PRO A 407 3.14 -2.13 -6.72
C PRO A 407 1.69 -1.72 -7.07
N SER A 408 1.53 -0.94 -8.15
CA SER A 408 0.23 -0.60 -8.71
C SER A 408 -0.33 -1.79 -9.48
N GLY A 409 -1.20 -2.56 -8.84
CA GLY A 409 -2.05 -3.53 -9.52
C GLY A 409 -1.47 -4.91 -9.81
N PRO A 410 -2.28 -5.79 -10.43
CA PRO A 410 -1.86 -7.11 -10.83
C PRO A 410 -1.06 -7.00 -12.12
N VAL A 411 0.16 -6.46 -12.06
CA VAL A 411 1.05 -6.42 -13.22
C VAL A 411 1.99 -7.63 -13.10
N PRO A 412 1.99 -8.59 -14.06
CA PRO A 412 2.85 -9.75 -13.98
C PRO A 412 4.31 -9.32 -14.16
N LEU A 413 5.05 -9.14 -13.06
CA LEU A 413 6.52 -9.17 -12.91
C LEU A 413 6.84 -8.99 -11.41
N ALA A 414 7.98 -9.54 -11.00
CA ALA A 414 8.44 -9.77 -9.63
C ALA A 414 8.11 -8.67 -8.60
N PRO A 415 7.88 -9.02 -7.31
CA PRO A 415 7.14 -8.17 -6.39
C PRO A 415 7.80 -6.81 -6.09
N ALA A 416 9.14 -6.70 -6.11
CA ALA A 416 9.86 -5.50 -5.65
C ALA A 416 10.18 -4.47 -6.76
N ASP A 417 10.53 -4.90 -7.97
CA ASP A 417 10.99 -4.00 -9.05
C ASP A 417 9.88 -3.09 -9.62
N ARG A 418 8.63 -3.38 -9.27
CA ARG A 418 7.44 -2.56 -9.60
C ARG A 418 6.85 -1.81 -8.41
N GLY A 419 7.44 -2.00 -7.23
CA GLY A 419 7.08 -1.27 -6.03
C GLY A 419 7.70 0.14 -6.00
N PRO A 420 7.41 0.93 -4.97
CA PRO A 420 8.02 2.23 -4.78
C PRO A 420 9.53 2.10 -4.53
N HIS A 421 10.27 3.08 -5.02
CA HIS A 421 11.69 3.29 -4.76
C HIS A 421 11.84 4.53 -3.87
N LEU A 422 12.16 4.30 -2.61
CA LEU A 422 12.34 5.33 -1.60
C LEU A 422 13.83 5.62 -1.43
N GLY A 423 14.22 6.88 -1.55
CA GLY A 423 15.57 7.34 -1.28
C GLY A 423 16.02 7.14 0.17
N GLU A 424 17.14 7.75 0.53
CA GLU A 424 17.64 7.76 1.89
C GLU A 424 16.84 8.71 2.80
N ARG A 425 16.75 8.37 4.08
CA ARG A 425 16.12 9.22 5.12
C ARG A 425 14.66 9.59 4.83
N VAL A 426 13.97 8.79 4.00
CA VAL A 426 12.54 8.96 3.73
C VAL A 426 11.72 8.57 4.95
N SER A 427 10.70 9.36 5.27
CA SER A 427 9.75 9.06 6.34
C SER A 427 8.32 8.96 5.80
N VAL A 428 7.68 7.82 6.00
CA VAL A 428 6.31 7.54 5.54
C VAL A 428 5.38 7.51 6.74
N GLY A 429 4.51 8.52 6.84
CA GLY A 429 3.58 8.71 7.95
C GLY A 429 2.55 7.59 8.12
N VAL A 430 1.89 7.61 9.29
CA VAL A 430 0.84 6.65 9.65
C VAL A 430 -0.22 6.61 8.56
N HIS A 431 -0.66 5.42 8.15
CA HIS A 431 -1.70 5.24 7.14
C HIS A 431 -1.41 5.80 5.73
N ALA A 432 -0.19 6.28 5.48
CA ALA A 432 0.18 6.73 4.14
C ALA A 432 0.25 5.53 3.18
N VAL A 433 -0.11 5.77 1.92
CA VAL A 433 -0.07 4.78 0.86
C VAL A 433 0.75 5.30 -0.30
N LEU A 434 1.74 4.51 -0.70
CA LEU A 434 2.58 4.72 -1.85
C LEU A 434 2.37 3.53 -2.78
N MET A 435 1.76 3.76 -3.94
CA MET A 435 1.50 2.68 -4.90
C MET A 435 2.06 2.95 -6.28
N GLY A 436 2.77 1.93 -6.77
CA GLY A 436 3.35 1.92 -8.11
C GLY A 436 4.86 2.11 -8.13
N PRO A 437 5.44 2.12 -9.35
CA PRO A 437 6.86 2.35 -9.59
C PRO A 437 7.18 3.85 -9.42
N LEU A 438 6.89 4.41 -8.25
CA LEU A 438 7.14 5.79 -7.91
C LEU A 438 8.54 5.95 -7.33
N GLN A 439 9.18 7.07 -7.67
CA GLN A 439 10.47 7.46 -7.12
C GLN A 439 10.24 8.52 -6.04
N VAL A 440 10.72 8.29 -4.83
CA VAL A 440 10.74 9.28 -3.75
C VAL A 440 12.19 9.67 -3.50
N GLY A 441 12.52 10.93 -3.73
CA GLY A 441 13.87 11.44 -3.48
C GLY A 441 14.26 11.41 -2.00
N ASP A 442 15.56 11.56 -1.76
CA ASP A 442 16.14 11.56 -0.41
C ASP A 442 15.52 12.65 0.48
N ASP A 443 15.57 12.43 1.79
CA ASP A 443 15.13 13.42 2.80
C ASP A 443 13.66 13.86 2.69
N THR A 444 12.83 13.03 2.05
CA THR A 444 11.41 13.31 1.88
C THR A 444 10.58 12.87 3.08
N LEU A 445 9.68 13.76 3.54
CA LEU A 445 8.69 13.44 4.56
C LEU A 445 7.29 13.38 3.96
N ILE A 446 6.65 12.22 4.08
CA ILE A 446 5.28 11.99 3.66
C ILE A 446 4.41 12.00 4.92
N GLY A 447 3.54 13.00 5.01
CA GLY A 447 2.58 13.12 6.11
C GLY A 447 1.59 11.94 6.22
N PRO A 448 0.87 11.85 7.35
CA PRO A 448 -0.06 10.75 7.61
C PRO A 448 -1.26 10.77 6.65
N CYS A 449 -1.81 9.58 6.41
CA CYS A 449 -3.00 9.31 5.58
C CYS A 449 -2.90 9.85 4.14
N LEU A 450 -1.70 10.16 3.66
CA LEU A 450 -1.49 10.61 2.28
C LEU A 450 -1.52 9.45 1.30
N LYS A 451 -1.99 9.73 0.09
CA LYS A 451 -2.02 8.78 -1.02
C LYS A 451 -1.16 9.37 -2.11
N VAL A 452 -0.03 8.74 -2.36
CA VAL A 452 0.99 9.21 -3.28
C VAL A 452 0.97 8.32 -4.51
N GLY A 453 0.45 8.86 -5.61
CA GLY A 453 0.40 8.19 -6.93
C GLY A 453 1.40 8.76 -7.94
N GLN A 454 2.26 9.69 -7.53
CA GLN A 454 3.27 10.32 -8.40
C GLN A 454 4.62 10.36 -7.69
N SER A 455 5.70 10.36 -8.47
CA SER A 455 7.07 10.51 -7.94
C SER A 455 7.24 11.85 -7.22
N LEU A 456 8.05 11.84 -6.16
CA LEU A 456 8.35 12.98 -5.32
C LEU A 456 9.84 13.34 -5.43
N PRO A 457 10.20 14.61 -5.58
CA PRO A 457 11.60 15.04 -5.57
C PRO A 457 12.23 14.88 -4.17
N ALA A 458 13.54 15.08 -4.06
CA ALA A 458 14.24 15.07 -2.78
C ALA A 458 13.96 16.33 -1.96
N ASN A 459 14.18 16.28 -0.64
CA ASN A 459 14.07 17.41 0.29
C ASN A 459 12.68 18.07 0.32
N VAL A 460 11.61 17.30 0.18
CA VAL A 460 10.24 17.83 0.25
C VAL A 460 9.46 17.28 1.43
N MET A 461 8.48 18.06 1.87
CA MET A 461 7.46 17.63 2.79
C MET A 461 6.11 17.62 2.08
N VAL A 462 5.48 16.46 2.02
CA VAL A 462 4.15 16.29 1.44
C VAL A 462 3.14 16.25 2.57
N LEU A 463 2.14 17.13 2.51
CA LEU A 463 1.04 17.23 3.47
C LEU A 463 -0.29 17.30 2.72
N ALA A 464 -1.36 16.81 3.36
CA ALA A 464 -2.70 16.90 2.79
C ALA A 464 -3.25 18.33 2.95
N ARG A 465 -3.85 18.89 1.89
CA ARG A 465 -4.63 20.14 2.01
C ARG A 465 -5.93 19.86 2.76
N GLY A 466 -6.22 20.67 3.78
CA GLY A 466 -7.58 20.78 4.33
C GLY A 466 -7.98 19.73 5.37
N TRP A 467 -7.08 19.30 6.26
CA TRP A 467 -7.49 18.64 7.51
C TRP A 467 -8.26 19.63 8.41
N ARG A 468 -9.54 19.85 8.10
CA ARG A 468 -10.52 20.39 9.02
C ARG A 468 -11.65 19.37 9.08
N ALA A 469 -11.71 18.61 10.16
CA ALA A 469 -12.94 17.92 10.51
C ALA A 469 -14.02 18.99 10.69
N ARG A 470 -14.98 19.07 9.76
CA ARG A 470 -16.19 19.85 9.99
C ARG A 470 -17.09 19.03 10.89
N MET A 471 -16.96 19.25 12.19
CA MET A 471 -17.89 18.70 13.16
C MET A 471 -19.25 19.36 12.94
N HIS A 472 -20.24 18.56 12.54
CA HIS A 472 -21.63 18.98 12.61
C HIS A 472 -22.17 18.45 13.92
N ALA A 473 -22.65 19.33 14.79
CA ALA A 473 -23.43 18.90 15.93
C ALA A 473 -24.68 18.18 15.39
N ARG A 474 -24.90 16.93 15.82
CA ARG A 474 -26.25 16.36 15.71
C ARG A 474 -27.16 17.27 16.52
N ALA A 475 -28.12 17.93 15.87
CA ALA A 475 -29.24 18.50 16.59
C ALA A 475 -29.91 17.35 17.36
N HIS A 476 -29.96 17.46 18.68
CA HIS A 476 -30.75 16.58 19.53
C HIS A 476 -32.23 16.88 19.26
N ALA A 477 -32.76 16.31 18.19
CA ALA A 477 -34.17 16.03 18.02
C ALA A 477 -34.23 14.58 17.51
N ASP A 478 -35.04 13.74 18.13
CA ASP A 478 -35.21 12.30 17.88
C ASP A 478 -34.33 11.33 18.70
N ALA A 479 -33.96 11.72 19.92
CA ALA A 479 -33.67 10.73 20.96
C ALA A 479 -34.98 10.40 21.71
N GLN A 480 -35.79 9.47 21.19
CA GLN A 480 -36.80 8.82 22.01
C GLN A 480 -36.08 8.03 23.12
N PRO A 481 -36.41 8.21 24.41
CA PRO A 481 -35.84 7.39 25.46
C PRO A 481 -36.31 5.94 25.27
N LEU A 482 -35.35 5.02 25.20
CA LEU A 482 -35.57 3.59 25.36
C LEU A 482 -36.31 3.39 26.69
N ARG A 483 -37.60 3.04 26.63
CA ARG A 483 -38.37 2.64 27.80
C ARG A 483 -37.68 1.42 28.41
N GLU A 484 -37.29 1.55 29.67
CA GLU A 484 -37.01 0.43 30.56
C GLU A 484 -38.22 -0.51 30.54
N ALA A 485 -37.99 -1.72 30.04
CA ALA A 485 -38.92 -2.82 30.21
C ALA A 485 -38.67 -3.43 31.59
N ASP A 486 -39.36 -2.90 32.59
CA ASP A 486 -39.73 -3.65 33.79
C ASP A 486 -40.84 -4.66 33.42
N ARG A 487 -40.50 -5.95 33.46
CA ARG A 487 -41.28 -7.13 33.92
C ARG A 487 -40.88 -8.41 33.21
#